data_AF-A0A7V8YUX2-F1
#
_entry.id   AF-A0A7V8YUX2-F1
#
_cell.length_a   1.000
_cell.length_b   1.000
_cell.length_c   1.000
_cell.angle_alpha   90.00
_cell.angle_beta   90.00
_cell.angle_gamma   90.00
#
_symmetry.space_group_name_H-M   'P 1'
#
loop_
_entity.id
_entity.type
_entity.pdbx_description
1 polymer ?
#
loop_
_entity_poly.entity_id
_entity_poly.type
_entity_poly.pdbx_seq_one_letter_code
_entity_poly.pdbx_strand_id
1 'polypeptide(L)'
;MTEANYGSGEDYVVEFLGYRFGFNVNDFEERVTAAAVKLGLIEGNDLDEDETADLVELSADGRIADARSQLGRYLVRHWERVGLLQGESLVYWLRKLVFRGAWLDHRVKEGLLEVAWDEELADFGYAEPRGGRALL
;
A
#
# COMPACT_ATOMS: atom_id res chain seq x y z
N MET A 1 -6.13 25.45 -3.04
CA MET A 1 -5.86 24.18 -2.32
C MET A 1 -6.06 23.08 -3.34
N THR A 2 -5.00 22.37 -3.72
CA THR A 2 -5.14 21.21 -4.61
C THR A 2 -5.89 20.13 -3.84
N GLU A 3 -7.09 19.79 -4.29
CA GLU A 3 -7.90 18.70 -3.75
C GLU A 3 -7.02 17.45 -3.66
N ALA A 4 -6.93 16.84 -2.47
CA ALA A 4 -6.27 15.55 -2.33
C ALA A 4 -7.04 14.53 -3.17
N ASN A 5 -6.34 13.79 -4.03
CA ASN A 5 -6.97 12.80 -4.92
C ASN A 5 -7.56 11.62 -4.13
N TYR A 6 -7.20 11.49 -2.86
CA TYR A 6 -7.82 10.60 -1.89
C TYR A 6 -7.48 11.12 -0.49
N GLY A 7 -8.45 11.03 0.43
CA GLY A 7 -8.27 11.40 1.83
C GLY A 7 -9.10 10.50 2.74
N SER A 8 -8.44 9.75 3.62
CA SER A 8 -9.07 9.12 4.80
C SER A 8 -8.68 9.80 6.11
N GLY A 9 -7.67 10.69 6.10
CA GLY A 9 -7.18 11.46 7.24
C GLY A 9 -5.95 12.31 6.88
N GLU A 10 -5.30 12.88 7.89
CA GLU A 10 -4.11 13.75 7.73
C GLU A 10 -2.88 13.26 8.53
N ASP A 11 -2.96 12.08 9.16
CA ASP A 11 -1.86 11.53 9.97
C ASP A 11 -0.64 11.17 9.12
N TYR A 12 -0.88 10.61 7.93
CA TYR A 12 0.15 10.35 6.91
C TYR A 12 -0.22 11.07 5.61
N VAL A 13 0.64 11.98 5.17
CA VAL A 13 0.50 12.68 3.89
C VAL A 13 1.68 12.31 3.02
N VAL A 14 1.42 11.65 1.90
CA VAL A 14 2.47 11.17 1.01
C VAL A 14 2.20 11.59 -0.43
N GLU A 15 3.27 11.99 -1.10
CA GLU A 15 3.25 12.39 -2.50
C GLU A 15 3.90 11.32 -3.38
N PHE A 16 3.24 10.95 -4.47
CA PHE A 16 3.72 9.92 -5.39
C PHE A 16 3.21 10.14 -6.80
N LEU A 17 4.12 10.10 -7.77
CA LEU A 17 3.84 10.33 -9.20
C LEU A 17 3.04 11.63 -9.48
N GLY A 18 3.25 12.69 -8.67
CA GLY A 18 2.54 13.96 -8.81
C GLY A 18 1.17 14.03 -8.15
N TYR A 19 0.75 12.97 -7.45
CA TYR A 19 -0.49 12.93 -6.67
C TYR A 19 -0.18 13.05 -5.18
N ARG A 20 -1.09 13.71 -4.45
CA ARG A 20 -1.06 13.81 -2.98
C ARG A 20 -2.23 13.03 -2.39
N PHE A 21 -1.92 12.17 -1.41
CA PHE A 21 -2.88 11.32 -0.70
C PHE A 21 -2.74 11.58 0.81
N GLY A 22 -3.88 11.66 1.50
CA GLY A 22 -3.94 11.75 2.95
C GLY A 22 -4.55 10.48 3.55
N PHE A 23 -3.90 9.94 4.58
CA PHE A 23 -4.33 8.74 5.28
C PHE A 23 -4.48 9.01 6.77
N ASN A 24 -5.50 8.44 7.39
CA ASN A 24 -5.45 8.23 8.83
C ASN A 24 -4.54 7.05 9.18
N VAL A 25 -4.20 6.89 10.47
CA VAL A 25 -3.28 5.84 10.94
C VAL A 25 -3.72 4.44 10.48
N ASN A 26 -4.94 4.04 10.79
CA ASN A 26 -5.44 2.68 10.52
C ASN A 26 -5.44 2.36 9.02
N ASP A 27 -5.93 3.28 8.18
CA ASP A 27 -5.99 3.06 6.73
C ASP A 27 -4.58 2.98 6.11
N PHE A 28 -3.61 3.74 6.63
CA PHE A 28 -2.23 3.63 6.15
C PHE A 28 -1.59 2.30 6.55
N GLU A 29 -1.77 1.88 7.81
CA GLU A 29 -1.28 0.60 8.34
C GLU A 29 -1.83 -0.59 7.55
N GLU A 30 -3.16 -0.66 7.38
CA GLU A 30 -3.81 -1.74 6.64
C GLU A 30 -3.30 -1.84 5.19
N ARG A 31 -3.14 -0.69 4.52
CA ARG A 31 -2.64 -0.65 3.13
C ARG A 31 -1.17 -1.05 3.02
N VAL A 32 -0.33 -0.60 3.94
CA VAL A 32 1.09 -0.94 3.96
C VAL A 32 1.26 -2.45 4.20
N THR A 33 0.51 -3.01 5.15
CA THR A 33 0.53 -4.45 5.43
C THR A 33 0.02 -5.26 4.23
N ALA A 34 -1.10 -4.87 3.62
CA ALA A 34 -1.62 -5.52 2.41
C ALA A 34 -0.63 -5.44 1.24
N ALA A 35 0.06 -4.31 1.07
CA ALA A 35 1.12 -4.16 0.08
C ALA A 35 2.30 -5.11 0.35
N ALA A 36 2.73 -5.23 1.61
CA ALA A 36 3.81 -6.13 1.99
C ALA A 36 3.46 -7.60 1.73
N VAL A 37 2.23 -8.03 2.03
CA VAL A 37 1.72 -9.37 1.68
C VAL A 37 1.74 -9.56 0.16
N LYS A 38 1.24 -8.60 -0.61
CA LYS A 38 1.18 -8.69 -2.09
C LYS A 38 2.56 -8.73 -2.75
N LEU A 39 3.58 -8.15 -2.11
CA LEU A 39 4.97 -8.24 -2.57
C LEU A 39 5.67 -9.53 -2.13
N GLY A 40 5.02 -10.36 -1.31
CA GLY A 40 5.61 -11.56 -0.72
C GLY A 40 6.71 -11.24 0.31
N LEU A 41 6.69 -10.03 0.88
CA LEU A 41 7.64 -9.65 1.93
C LEU A 41 7.29 -10.33 3.26
N ILE A 42 6.00 -10.52 3.50
CA ILE A 42 5.40 -11.22 4.64
C ILE A 42 4.34 -12.19 4.11
N GLU A 43 4.09 -13.28 4.82
CA GLU A 43 3.16 -14.33 4.37
C GLU A 43 1.68 -13.94 4.57
N GLY A 44 1.38 -13.11 5.57
CA GLY A 44 0.03 -12.71 5.94
C GLY A 44 0.00 -11.37 6.68
N ASN A 45 -1.19 -10.94 7.08
CA ASN A 45 -1.44 -9.65 7.74
C ASN A 45 -1.44 -9.72 9.27
N ASP A 46 -1.10 -10.87 9.85
CA ASP A 46 -0.99 -11.08 11.30
C ASP A 46 0.34 -10.53 11.85
N LEU A 47 0.56 -9.22 11.68
CA LEU A 47 1.71 -8.52 12.24
C LEU A 47 1.42 -8.00 13.64
N ASP A 48 2.45 -7.97 14.47
CA ASP A 48 2.38 -7.20 15.72
C ASP A 48 2.51 -5.69 15.47
N GLU A 49 2.32 -4.90 16.53
CA GLU A 49 2.37 -3.43 16.47
C GLU A 49 3.75 -2.92 16.04
N ASP A 50 4.83 -3.57 16.48
CA ASP A 50 6.20 -3.15 16.17
C ASP A 50 6.56 -3.48 14.71
N GLU A 51 6.12 -4.63 14.20
CA GLU A 51 6.29 -5.03 12.80
C GLU A 51 5.53 -4.09 11.86
N THR A 52 4.28 -3.78 12.22
CA THR A 52 3.45 -2.84 11.47
C THR A 52 4.09 -1.45 11.47
N ALA A 53 4.54 -0.95 12.62
CA ALA A 53 5.20 0.34 12.74
C ALA A 53 6.49 0.43 11.90
N ASP A 54 7.31 -0.62 11.87
CA ASP A 54 8.52 -0.67 11.04
C ASP A 54 8.20 -0.62 9.54
N LEU A 55 7.15 -1.32 9.08
CA LEU A 55 6.73 -1.25 7.67
C LEU A 55 6.11 0.09 7.30
N VAL A 56 5.36 0.69 8.21
CA VAL A 56 4.79 2.04 8.05
C VAL A 56 5.91 3.06 7.94
N GLU A 57 6.90 3.02 8.83
CA GLU A 57 8.07 3.90 8.78
C GLU A 57 8.84 3.72 7.47
N LEU A 58 9.09 2.47 7.05
CA LEU A 58 9.72 2.19 5.76
C LEU A 58 8.95 2.78 4.59
N SER A 59 7.61 2.69 4.62
CA SER A 59 6.74 3.19 3.55
C SER A 59 6.64 4.72 3.55
N ALA A 60 6.50 5.34 4.72
CA ALA A 60 6.38 6.79 4.88
C ALA A 60 7.70 7.51 4.65
N ASP A 61 8.79 7.04 5.26
CA ASP A 61 10.08 7.74 5.28
C ASP A 61 11.09 7.17 4.28
N GLY A 62 10.83 5.98 3.74
CA GLY A 62 11.71 5.30 2.80
C GLY A 62 12.88 4.57 3.46
N ARG A 63 12.91 4.53 4.80
CA ARG A 63 13.91 3.83 5.61
C ARG A 63 13.35 3.58 7.00
N ILE A 64 13.93 2.63 7.73
CA ILE A 64 13.68 2.42 9.15
C ILE A 64 14.88 2.99 9.92
N ALA A 65 14.66 3.99 10.75
CA ALA A 65 15.70 4.63 11.55
C ALA A 65 16.06 3.79 12.79
N ASP A 66 15.05 3.28 13.50
CA ASP A 66 15.22 2.41 14.66
C ASP A 66 14.24 1.22 14.58
N ALA A 67 14.78 0.04 14.28
CA ALA A 67 13.97 -1.15 14.04
C ALA A 67 13.48 -1.78 15.35
N ARG A 68 12.16 -1.81 15.51
CA ARG A 68 11.48 -2.27 16.74
C ARG A 68 11.27 -3.78 16.73
N SER A 69 10.98 -4.34 15.56
CA SER A 69 10.66 -5.75 15.35
C SER A 69 11.81 -6.60 14.82
N GLN A 70 11.61 -7.92 14.73
CA GLN A 70 12.57 -8.80 14.05
C GLN A 70 12.59 -8.56 12.53
N LEU A 71 11.40 -8.33 11.94
CA LEU A 71 11.24 -8.00 10.53
C LEU A 71 12.01 -6.73 10.17
N GLY A 72 11.82 -5.63 10.92
CA GLY A 72 12.53 -4.37 10.68
C GLY A 72 14.04 -4.54 10.80
N ARG A 73 14.52 -5.26 11.83
CA ARG A 73 15.96 -5.53 11.99
C ARG A 73 16.52 -6.35 10.83
N TYR A 74 15.74 -7.31 10.32
CA TYR A 74 16.12 -8.11 9.15
C TYR A 74 16.20 -7.22 7.89
N LEU A 75 15.18 -6.40 7.64
CA LEU A 75 15.14 -5.47 6.51
C LEU A 75 16.34 -4.51 6.50
N VAL A 76 16.63 -3.88 7.64
CA VAL A 76 17.77 -2.97 7.79
C VAL A 76 19.10 -3.70 7.57
N ARG A 77 19.28 -4.88 8.19
CA ARG A 77 20.53 -5.64 8.11
C ARG A 77 20.80 -6.18 6.71
N HIS A 78 19.75 -6.54 5.97
CA HIS A 78 19.86 -7.22 4.68
C HIS A 78 19.43 -6.34 3.50
N TRP A 79 19.45 -5.02 3.67
CA TRP A 79 18.92 -4.06 2.69
C TRP A 79 19.51 -4.24 1.28
N GLU A 80 20.80 -4.50 1.15
CA GLU A 80 21.43 -4.73 -0.17
C GLU A 80 20.83 -5.92 -0.93
N ARG A 81 20.28 -6.90 -0.21
CA ARG A 81 19.66 -8.09 -0.79
C ARG A 81 18.16 -7.93 -1.01
N VAL A 82 17.45 -7.27 -0.09
CA VAL A 82 15.97 -7.24 -0.07
C VAL A 82 15.38 -5.91 -0.53
N GLY A 83 16.19 -4.85 -0.59
CA GLY A 83 15.75 -3.50 -0.94
C GLY A 83 15.46 -3.29 -2.43
N LEU A 84 15.75 -4.28 -3.28
CA LEU A 84 15.44 -4.26 -4.71
C LEU A 84 14.53 -5.43 -5.09
N LEU A 85 13.44 -5.10 -5.77
CA LEU A 85 12.50 -6.06 -6.34
C LEU A 85 12.30 -5.73 -7.82
N GLN A 86 12.62 -6.68 -8.70
CA GLN A 86 12.51 -6.51 -10.16
C GLN A 86 13.25 -5.27 -10.69
N GLY A 87 14.40 -4.93 -10.09
CA GLY A 87 15.24 -3.78 -10.48
C GLY A 87 14.83 -2.43 -9.87
N GLU A 88 13.75 -2.37 -9.10
CA GLU A 88 13.24 -1.16 -8.47
C GLU A 88 13.26 -1.27 -6.95
N SER A 89 13.26 -0.13 -6.25
CA SER A 89 13.27 -0.09 -4.78
C SER A 89 12.04 -0.78 -4.17
N LEU A 90 12.24 -1.55 -3.09
CA LEU A 90 11.16 -2.09 -2.28
C LEU A 90 10.21 -0.98 -1.78
N VAL A 91 10.78 0.17 -1.39
CA VAL A 91 10.00 1.36 -0.98
C VAL A 91 9.10 1.84 -2.11
N TYR A 92 9.62 1.87 -3.34
CA TYR A 92 8.85 2.28 -4.51
C TYR A 92 7.65 1.35 -4.71
N TRP A 93 7.83 0.03 -4.60
CA TRP A 93 6.74 -0.92 -4.77
C TRP A 93 5.71 -0.87 -3.65
N LEU A 94 6.14 -0.77 -2.39
CA LEU A 94 5.23 -0.59 -1.24
C LEU A 94 4.35 0.63 -1.45
N ARG A 95 4.97 1.79 -1.72
CA ARG A 95 4.28 3.04 -2.04
C ARG A 95 3.31 2.85 -3.20
N LYS A 96 3.79 2.32 -4.34
CA LYS A 96 2.97 2.14 -5.54
C LYS A 96 1.70 1.33 -5.27
N LEU A 97 1.79 0.28 -4.46
CA LEU A 97 0.62 -0.54 -4.11
C LEU A 97 -0.34 0.19 -3.16
N VAL A 98 0.17 0.87 -2.13
CA VAL A 98 -0.64 1.71 -1.23
C VAL A 98 -1.42 2.76 -2.03
N PHE A 99 -0.74 3.49 -2.91
CA PHE A 99 -1.37 4.51 -3.74
C PHE A 99 -2.33 3.94 -4.77
N ARG A 100 -1.98 2.82 -5.39
CA ARG A 100 -2.87 2.16 -6.36
C ARG A 100 -4.20 1.78 -5.70
N GLY A 101 -4.17 1.18 -4.50
CA GLY A 101 -5.38 0.87 -3.76
C GLY A 101 -6.20 2.12 -3.45
N ALA A 102 -5.56 3.17 -2.92
CA ALA A 102 -6.24 4.41 -2.55
C ALA A 102 -6.86 5.11 -3.76
N TRP A 103 -6.15 5.10 -4.89
CA TRP A 103 -6.64 5.64 -6.15
C TRP A 103 -7.85 4.85 -6.67
N LEU A 104 -7.80 3.51 -6.64
CA LEU A 104 -8.93 2.67 -7.05
C LEU A 104 -10.16 2.92 -6.18
N ASP A 105 -9.99 3.02 -4.86
CA ASP A 105 -11.08 3.33 -3.93
C ASP A 105 -11.68 4.72 -4.20
N HIS A 106 -10.85 5.70 -4.55
CA HIS A 106 -11.34 7.02 -4.94
C HIS A 106 -12.17 6.93 -6.22
N ARG A 107 -11.72 6.18 -7.23
CA ARG A 107 -12.49 5.98 -8.47
C ARG A 107 -13.82 5.30 -8.24
N VAL A 108 -13.90 4.36 -7.29
CA VAL A 108 -15.17 3.77 -6.86
C VAL A 108 -16.09 4.83 -6.24
N LYS A 109 -15.56 5.69 -5.35
CA LYS A 109 -16.32 6.79 -4.75
C LYS A 109 -16.83 7.81 -5.79
N GLU A 110 -16.08 8.03 -6.87
CA GLU A 110 -16.49 8.87 -7.99
C GLU A 110 -17.49 8.18 -8.95
N GLY A 111 -17.81 6.90 -8.74
CA GLY A 111 -18.66 6.12 -9.63
C GLY A 111 -18.01 5.79 -10.98
N LEU A 112 -16.67 5.92 -11.07
CA LEU A 112 -15.88 5.61 -12.25
C LEU A 112 -15.43 4.14 -12.28
N LEU A 113 -15.52 3.44 -11.16
CA LEU A 113 -15.31 2.00 -11.01
C LEU A 113 -16.38 1.41 -10.10
N GLU A 114 -16.60 0.11 -10.21
CA GLU A 114 -17.41 -0.68 -9.28
C GLU A 114 -16.59 -1.83 -8.69
N VAL A 115 -16.92 -2.26 -7.47
CA VAL A 115 -16.36 -3.48 -6.88
C VAL A 115 -17.24 -4.65 -7.33
N ALA A 116 -16.64 -5.63 -7.99
CA ALA A 116 -17.32 -6.80 -8.53
C ALA A 116 -16.64 -8.09 -8.07
N TRP A 117 -17.42 -9.16 -7.94
CA TRP A 117 -16.89 -10.49 -7.67
C TRP A 117 -16.28 -11.08 -8.95
N ASP A 118 -15.05 -11.55 -8.86
CA ASP A 118 -14.35 -12.31 -9.90
C ASP A 118 -14.46 -13.81 -9.58
N GLU A 119 -15.26 -14.54 -10.36
CA GLU A 119 -15.47 -15.98 -10.20
C GLU A 119 -14.22 -16.82 -10.51
N GLU A 120 -13.30 -16.33 -11.35
CA GLU A 120 -12.08 -17.06 -11.71
C GLU A 120 -11.05 -16.99 -10.56
N LEU A 121 -10.95 -15.82 -9.93
CA LEU A 121 -10.04 -15.59 -8.82
C LEU A 121 -10.67 -15.90 -7.46
N ALA A 122 -11.99 -16.08 -7.41
CA ALA A 122 -12.78 -16.22 -6.18
C ALA A 122 -12.48 -15.08 -5.19
N ASP A 123 -12.43 -13.85 -5.71
CA ASP A 123 -12.09 -12.65 -4.94
C ASP A 123 -12.83 -11.41 -5.50
N PHE A 124 -12.81 -10.31 -4.76
CA PHE A 124 -13.33 -9.03 -5.23
C PHE A 124 -12.29 -8.24 -6.02
N GLY A 125 -12.70 -7.69 -7.16
CA GLY A 125 -11.88 -6.83 -8.01
C GLY A 125 -12.59 -5.54 -8.39
N TYR A 126 -11.88 -4.65 -9.09
CA TYR A 126 -12.45 -3.41 -9.63
C TYR A 126 -12.87 -3.62 -11.08
N ALA A 127 -14.05 -3.14 -11.48
CA ALA A 127 -14.59 -3.26 -12.83
C ALA A 127 -15.07 -1.90 -13.37
N GLU A 128 -15.19 -1.78 -14.70
CA GLU A 128 -15.81 -0.59 -15.29
C GLU A 128 -17.32 -0.58 -14.98
N PRO A 129 -17.91 0.60 -14.67
CA PRO A 129 -19.34 0.69 -14.39
C PRO A 129 -20.15 0.14 -15.56
N ARG A 130 -21.00 -0.87 -15.28
CA ARG A 130 -21.81 -1.64 -16.26
C ARG A 130 -21.11 -2.88 -16.86
N GLY A 131 -20.20 -3.50 -16.10
CA GLY A 131 -19.71 -4.85 -16.40
C GLY A 131 -18.58 -4.93 -17.44
N GLY A 132 -17.79 -3.87 -17.60
CA GLY A 132 -16.53 -3.95 -18.33
C GLY A 132 -15.43 -4.60 -17.48
N ARG A 133 -14.56 -5.37 -18.14
CA ARG A 133 -13.54 -6.30 -17.60
C ARG A 133 -12.87 -5.84 -16.29
N ALA A 134 -12.67 -6.77 -15.37
CA ALA A 134 -11.93 -6.55 -14.13
C ALA A 134 -10.54 -5.94 -14.41
N LEU A 135 -10.27 -4.79 -13.80
CA LEU A 135 -8.99 -4.09 -13.84
C LEU A 135 -8.06 -4.70 -12.78
N LEU A 136 -7.55 -5.89 -13.11
CA LEU A 136 -6.39 -6.59 -12.53
C LEU A 136 -6.46 -7.03 -11.06
#